data_AF-A0A552X4R4-F1
#
_entry.id   AF-A0A552X4R4-F1
#
_cell.length_a   1.000
_cell.length_b   1.000
_cell.length_c   1.000
_cell.angle_alpha   90.00
_cell.angle_beta   90.00
_cell.angle_gamma   90.00
#
_symmetry.space_group_name_H-M   'P 1'
#
loop_
_entity.id
_entity.type
_entity.pdbx_description
1 polymer ?
#
loop_
_entity_poly.entity_id
_entity_poly.type
_entity_poly.pdbx_seq_one_letter_code
_entity_poly.pdbx_strand_id
1 'polypeptide(L)'
;MPGKPLLAAELLICGADEAGRGPIAGPVVAAAVILDPNNPIEGIGDSKKLSEKKRDKLSIEIKEKAYCWAIAQCDPEEIDELNILHASMLAMKRAIEALPVTPTKALIDGNRVPRLSMPAEAIVQGDAREACIGAASILAKVERDRQMLAWHDTYPHYNFAQHKAYPTPAHLAALREHGVSPIHRKSFRPVRERLDESE
;
A
#
# COMPACT_ATOMS: atom_id res chain seq x y z
N MET A 1 14.98 12.52 -9.77
CA MET A 1 16.10 12.25 -10.71
C MET A 1 15.48 11.96 -12.07
N PRO A 2 15.98 12.54 -13.18
CA PRO A 2 15.52 12.15 -14.51
C PRO A 2 15.96 10.69 -14.76
N GLY A 3 15.01 9.83 -15.16
CA GLY A 3 15.26 8.41 -15.41
C GLY A 3 16.34 8.19 -16.46
N LYS A 4 17.16 7.14 -16.28
CA LYS A 4 18.15 6.74 -17.29
C LYS A 4 17.43 6.43 -18.60
N PRO A 5 17.91 6.90 -19.77
CA PRO A 5 17.28 6.57 -21.04
C PRO A 5 17.44 5.07 -21.32
N LEU A 6 16.32 4.37 -21.40
CA LEU A 6 16.26 2.99 -21.88
C LEU A 6 16.15 3.00 -23.41
N LEU A 7 16.89 2.10 -24.07
CA LEU A 7 16.80 1.88 -25.51
C LEU A 7 15.38 1.43 -25.88
N ALA A 8 14.86 1.98 -26.98
CA ALA A 8 13.54 1.70 -27.51
C ALA A 8 13.40 0.24 -27.96
N ALA A 9 13.02 -0.64 -27.02
CA ALA A 9 12.39 -1.97 -27.23
C ALA A 9 12.19 -2.77 -25.92
N GLU A 10 12.74 -2.35 -24.78
CA GLU A 10 12.63 -3.14 -23.54
C GLU A 10 11.22 -3.07 -22.92
N LEU A 11 10.69 -4.25 -22.60
CA LEU A 11 9.41 -4.42 -21.89
C LEU A 11 9.54 -3.83 -20.47
N LEU A 12 8.91 -2.68 -20.24
CA LEU A 12 8.79 -2.06 -18.93
C LEU A 12 7.62 -2.68 -18.17
N ILE A 13 7.93 -3.68 -17.35
CA ILE A 13 6.95 -4.35 -16.51
C ILE A 13 6.93 -3.66 -15.14
N CYS A 14 5.79 -3.09 -14.76
CA CYS A 14 5.57 -2.63 -13.39
C CYS A 14 4.87 -3.72 -12.57
N GLY A 15 5.25 -3.83 -11.29
CA GLY A 15 4.48 -4.56 -10.29
C GLY A 15 3.76 -3.57 -9.39
N ALA A 16 2.54 -3.89 -8.96
CA ALA A 16 1.77 -3.10 -8.02
C ALA A 16 1.12 -3.97 -6.94
N ASP A 17 1.09 -3.46 -5.71
CA ASP A 17 0.48 -4.09 -4.54
C ASP A 17 0.01 -2.99 -3.55
N GLU A 18 -0.86 -3.36 -2.62
CA GLU A 18 -1.41 -2.49 -1.59
C GLU A 18 -1.15 -2.96 -0.15
N ALA A 19 -1.15 -2.01 0.79
CA ALA A 19 -1.12 -2.25 2.22
C ALA A 19 -2.25 -1.49 2.92
N GLY A 20 -2.83 -2.12 3.95
CA GLY A 20 -3.83 -1.45 4.80
C GLY A 20 -5.27 -1.73 4.42
N ARG A 21 -5.61 -2.91 3.88
CA ARG A 21 -7.03 -3.28 3.64
C ARG A 21 -7.84 -3.61 4.89
N GLY A 22 -7.25 -4.36 5.83
CA GLY A 22 -7.91 -4.79 7.07
C GLY A 22 -8.05 -3.78 8.22
N PRO A 23 -7.17 -2.77 8.39
CA PRO A 23 -7.31 -1.75 9.42
C PRO A 23 -8.65 -1.01 9.40
N ILE A 24 -9.08 -0.56 10.59
CA ILE A 24 -10.31 0.26 10.73
C ILE A 24 -10.03 1.76 10.73
N ALA A 25 -8.76 2.16 10.62
CA ALA A 25 -8.34 3.54 10.48
C ALA A 25 -7.12 3.67 9.56
N GLY A 26 -6.93 4.88 9.03
CA GLY A 26 -5.89 5.25 8.08
C GLY A 26 -6.21 4.85 6.65
N PRO A 27 -5.35 5.27 5.69
CA PRO A 27 -5.57 5.02 4.28
C PRO A 27 -5.27 3.57 3.87
N VAL A 28 -5.67 3.22 2.66
CA VAL A 28 -5.06 2.12 1.91
C VAL A 28 -3.98 2.73 1.03
N VAL A 29 -2.76 2.22 1.14
CA VAL A 29 -1.58 2.72 0.43
C VAL A 29 -1.19 1.69 -0.61
N ALA A 30 -0.88 2.11 -1.82
CA ALA A 30 -0.38 1.25 -2.87
C ALA A 30 0.93 1.79 -3.44
N ALA A 31 1.75 0.90 -3.96
CA ALA A 31 2.96 1.27 -4.68
C ALA A 31 2.98 0.62 -6.05
N ALA A 32 3.72 1.23 -6.97
CA ALA A 32 4.07 0.67 -8.26
C ALA A 32 5.58 0.73 -8.43
N VAL A 33 6.20 -0.35 -8.92
CA VAL A 33 7.65 -0.47 -9.07
C VAL A 33 8.01 -1.09 -10.41
N ILE A 34 8.94 -0.46 -11.12
CA ILE A 34 9.66 -1.04 -12.26
C ILE A 34 11.09 -1.29 -11.81
N LEU A 35 11.53 -2.55 -11.81
CA LEU A 35 12.88 -2.92 -11.41
C LEU A 35 13.87 -2.67 -12.56
N ASP A 36 15.10 -2.27 -12.23
CA ASP A 36 16.19 -2.17 -13.19
C ASP A 36 16.87 -3.55 -13.33
N PRO A 37 16.82 -4.21 -14.50
CA PRO A 37 17.46 -5.51 -14.69
C PRO A 37 18.99 -5.45 -14.52
N ASN A 38 19.60 -4.27 -14.66
CA ASN A 38 21.03 -4.05 -14.48
C ASN A 38 21.41 -3.78 -13.01
N ASN A 39 20.43 -3.65 -12.11
CA ASN A 39 20.66 -3.36 -10.70
C ASN A 39 19.76 -4.23 -9.80
N PRO A 40 20.01 -5.56 -9.78
CA PRO A 40 19.16 -6.49 -9.06
C PRO A 40 19.16 -6.22 -7.55
N ILE A 41 18.02 -6.53 -6.92
CA ILE A 41 17.80 -6.40 -5.48
C ILE A 41 17.48 -7.78 -4.92
N GLU A 42 18.29 -8.26 -3.98
CA GLU A 42 18.12 -9.58 -3.40
C GLU A 42 17.12 -9.56 -2.23
N GLY A 43 16.34 -10.64 -2.07
CA GLY A 43 15.53 -10.86 -0.87
C GLY A 43 14.12 -10.25 -0.85
N ILE A 44 13.59 -9.84 -2.01
CA ILE A 44 12.23 -9.28 -2.15
C ILE A 44 11.10 -10.33 -1.93
N GLY A 45 11.31 -11.60 -2.30
CA GLY A 45 10.25 -12.59 -2.53
C GLY A 45 9.47 -13.17 -1.34
N ASP A 46 9.58 -12.64 -0.12
CA ASP A 46 8.71 -13.07 0.98
C ASP A 46 8.42 -11.95 1.99
N SER A 47 7.84 -10.84 1.49
CA SER A 47 7.57 -9.60 2.25
C SER A 47 6.82 -9.83 3.58
N LYS A 48 6.00 -10.89 3.65
CA LYS A 48 5.22 -11.32 4.83
C LYS A 48 6.08 -12.03 5.90
N LYS A 49 7.18 -12.69 5.52
CA LYS A 49 8.16 -13.26 6.47
C LYS A 49 9.31 -12.31 6.80
N LEU A 50 9.42 -11.17 6.12
CA LEU A 50 10.41 -10.16 6.47
C LEU A 50 10.09 -9.51 7.83
N SER A 51 11.12 -9.28 8.63
CA SER A 51 11.01 -8.38 9.79
C SER A 51 10.86 -6.93 9.34
N GLU A 52 10.32 -6.08 10.21
CA GLU A 52 10.19 -4.63 9.96
C GLU A 52 11.53 -4.01 9.57
N LYS A 53 12.58 -4.27 10.35
CA LYS A 53 13.95 -3.82 10.06
C LYS A 53 14.47 -4.26 8.69
N LYS A 54 14.11 -5.46 8.22
CA LYS A 54 14.51 -5.95 6.89
C LYS A 54 13.71 -5.27 5.78
N ARG A 55 12.40 -5.05 5.98
CA ARG A 55 11.57 -4.27 5.06
C ARG A 55 12.05 -2.83 4.93
N ASP A 56 12.43 -2.17 6.01
CA ASP A 56 12.92 -0.79 5.97
C ASP A 56 14.20 -0.65 5.15
N LYS A 57 15.15 -1.58 5.34
CA LYS A 57 16.37 -1.66 4.54
C LYS A 57 16.07 -1.89 3.05
N LEU A 58 15.19 -2.86 2.74
CA LEU A 58 14.80 -3.14 1.37
C LEU A 58 14.03 -1.98 0.73
N SER A 59 13.21 -1.24 1.50
CA SER A 59 12.50 -0.07 1.00
C SER A 59 13.48 1.02 0.54
N ILE A 60 14.56 1.26 1.30
CA ILE A 60 15.63 2.18 0.88
C ILE A 60 16.30 1.66 -0.39
N GLU A 61 16.71 0.40 -0.40
CA GLU A 61 17.39 -0.20 -1.54
C GLU A 61 16.54 -0.21 -2.83
N ILE A 62 15.23 -0.53 -2.72
CA ILE A 62 14.28 -0.45 -3.84
C ILE A 62 14.19 0.98 -4.35
N LYS A 63 14.09 1.97 -3.47
CA LYS A 63 13.98 3.37 -3.89
C LYS A 63 15.23 3.88 -4.61
N GLU A 64 16.40 3.35 -4.26
CA GLU A 64 17.70 3.71 -4.87
C GLU A 64 17.98 2.95 -6.16
N LYS A 65 17.61 1.67 -6.23
CA LYS A 65 18.03 0.76 -7.31
C LYS A 65 16.96 0.49 -8.37
N ALA A 66 15.67 0.60 -8.04
CA ALA A 66 14.61 0.40 -9.02
C ALA A 66 14.72 1.43 -10.16
N TYR A 67 14.32 1.03 -11.36
CA TYR A 67 14.30 1.94 -12.52
C TYR A 67 13.40 3.14 -12.27
N CYS A 68 12.19 2.87 -11.77
CA CYS A 68 11.32 3.89 -11.19
C CYS A 68 10.27 3.26 -10.25
N TRP A 69 9.70 4.10 -9.40
CA TRP A 69 8.65 3.71 -8.47
C TRP A 69 7.77 4.91 -8.15
N ALA A 70 6.57 4.62 -7.66
CA ALA A 70 5.64 5.63 -7.15
C ALA A 70 4.78 5.03 -6.03
N ILE A 71 4.27 5.89 -5.16
CA ILE A 71 3.36 5.52 -4.08
C ILE A 71 2.14 6.44 -4.16
N ALA A 72 0.95 5.87 -3.98
CA ALA A 72 -0.29 6.60 -3.87
C ALA A 72 -1.19 5.97 -2.81
N GLN A 73 -2.28 6.66 -2.47
CA GLN A 73 -3.21 6.18 -1.46
C GLN A 73 -4.65 6.55 -1.78
N CYS A 74 -5.57 5.92 -1.05
CA CYS A 74 -6.92 6.40 -0.86
C CYS A 74 -7.17 6.62 0.64
N ASP A 75 -7.68 7.80 0.97
CA ASP A 75 -7.94 8.21 2.33
C ASP A 75 -9.21 7.54 2.90
N PRO A 76 -9.42 7.53 4.23
CA PRO A 76 -10.60 6.92 4.86
C PRO A 76 -11.93 7.35 4.25
N GLU A 77 -12.06 8.62 3.87
CA GLU A 77 -13.24 9.18 3.22
C GLU A 77 -13.50 8.51 1.86
N GLU A 78 -12.47 8.38 1.03
CA GLU A 78 -12.57 7.70 -0.27
C GLU A 78 -12.86 6.20 -0.10
N ILE A 79 -12.32 5.58 0.97
CA ILE A 79 -12.61 4.18 1.30
C ILE A 79 -14.08 4.02 1.67
N ASP A 80 -14.63 4.94 2.44
CA ASP A 80 -16.02 4.92 2.86
C ASP A 80 -16.98 5.12 1.67
N GLU A 81 -16.61 5.96 0.70
CA GLU A 81 -17.39 6.17 -0.53
C GLU A 81 -17.31 5.00 -1.52
N LEU A 82 -16.10 4.45 -1.73
CA LEU A 82 -15.84 3.49 -2.80
C LEU A 82 -15.98 2.04 -2.36
N ASN A 83 -15.99 1.75 -1.06
CA ASN A 83 -15.62 0.48 -0.44
C ASN A 83 -14.12 0.14 -0.58
N ILE A 84 -13.64 -0.74 0.31
CA ILE A 84 -12.21 -1.07 0.39
C ILE A 84 -11.64 -1.71 -0.88
N LEU A 85 -12.44 -2.47 -1.63
CA LEU A 85 -11.96 -3.12 -2.84
C LEU A 85 -11.70 -2.09 -3.95
N HIS A 86 -12.66 -1.20 -4.21
CA HIS A 86 -12.47 -0.18 -5.24
C HIS A 86 -11.47 0.91 -4.81
N ALA A 87 -11.40 1.24 -3.52
CA ALA A 87 -10.36 2.12 -3.01
C ALA A 87 -8.95 1.53 -3.21
N SER A 88 -8.77 0.22 -2.97
CA SER A 88 -7.48 -0.45 -3.24
C SER A 88 -7.13 -0.42 -4.73
N MET A 89 -8.11 -0.67 -5.61
CA MET A 89 -7.90 -0.57 -7.07
C MET A 89 -7.55 0.86 -7.50
N LEU A 90 -8.19 1.87 -6.90
CA LEU A 90 -7.91 3.28 -7.20
C LEU A 90 -6.52 3.69 -6.71
N ALA A 91 -6.10 3.26 -5.51
CA ALA A 91 -4.76 3.51 -5.00
C ALA A 91 -3.69 2.89 -5.91
N MET A 92 -3.86 1.62 -6.34
CA MET A 92 -2.93 0.99 -7.28
C MET A 92 -2.92 1.69 -8.64
N LYS A 93 -4.09 2.07 -9.17
CA LYS A 93 -4.18 2.86 -10.40
C LYS A 93 -3.38 4.17 -10.29
N ARG A 94 -3.59 4.94 -9.22
CA ARG A 94 -2.88 6.19 -8.96
C ARG A 94 -1.37 5.97 -8.85
N ALA A 95 -0.93 4.91 -8.18
CA ALA A 95 0.49 4.59 -8.07
C ALA A 95 1.11 4.29 -9.45
N ILE A 96 0.41 3.53 -10.30
CA ILE A 96 0.88 3.21 -11.66
C ILE A 96 0.90 4.47 -12.54
N GLU A 97 -0.15 5.30 -12.50
CA GLU A 97 -0.24 6.54 -13.27
C GLU A 97 0.75 7.62 -12.80
N ALA A 98 1.22 7.54 -11.56
CA ALA A 98 2.23 8.44 -11.00
C ALA A 98 3.68 8.03 -11.34
N LEU A 99 3.90 6.89 -12.01
CA LEU A 99 5.23 6.52 -12.47
C LEU A 99 5.76 7.56 -13.49
N PRO A 100 7.05 7.94 -13.43
CA PRO A 100 7.64 8.91 -14.36
C PRO A 100 7.74 8.39 -15.80
N VAL A 101 7.52 7.10 -16.01
CA VAL A 101 7.52 6.43 -17.31
C VAL A 101 6.31 5.50 -17.35
N THR A 102 5.57 5.54 -18.45
CA THR A 102 4.43 4.64 -18.67
C THR A 102 4.91 3.21 -18.88
N PRO A 103 4.52 2.25 -18.02
CA PRO A 103 4.88 0.84 -18.22
C PRO A 103 4.21 0.25 -19.45
N THR A 104 4.86 -0.72 -20.09
CA THR A 104 4.29 -1.47 -21.21
C THR A 104 3.29 -2.53 -20.74
N LYS A 105 3.46 -3.04 -19.51
CA LYS A 105 2.54 -4.00 -18.86
C LYS A 105 2.56 -3.80 -17.34
N ALA A 106 1.41 -3.98 -16.69
CA ALA A 106 1.32 -3.99 -15.23
C ALA A 106 0.99 -5.39 -14.69
N LEU A 107 1.69 -5.83 -13.64
CA LEU A 107 1.38 -7.01 -12.86
C LEU A 107 0.83 -6.55 -11.51
N ILE A 108 -0.36 -7.03 -11.14
CA ILE A 108 -1.14 -6.54 -10.00
C ILE A 108 -1.28 -7.67 -8.98
N ASP A 109 -0.99 -7.45 -7.71
CA ASP A 109 -1.27 -8.46 -6.69
C ASP A 109 -2.78 -8.75 -6.57
N GLY A 110 -3.11 -10.03 -6.43
CA GLY A 110 -4.48 -10.48 -6.20
C GLY A 110 -5.16 -11.04 -7.45
N ASN A 111 -6.47 -10.84 -7.54
CA ASN A 111 -7.32 -11.49 -8.55
C ASN A 111 -8.14 -10.50 -9.40
N ARG A 112 -7.84 -9.20 -9.30
CA ARG A 112 -8.51 -8.14 -10.05
C ARG A 112 -7.47 -7.14 -10.54
N VAL A 113 -7.83 -6.47 -11.64
CA VAL A 113 -6.99 -5.48 -12.29
C VAL A 113 -7.74 -4.13 -12.28
N PRO A 114 -7.10 -3.02 -11.90
CA PRO A 114 -7.70 -1.70 -12.04
C PRO A 114 -7.88 -1.32 -13.53
N ARG A 115 -8.74 -0.35 -13.82
CA ARG A 115 -8.85 0.17 -15.19
C ARG A 115 -7.60 0.99 -15.53
N LEU A 116 -6.77 0.45 -16.43
CA LEU A 116 -5.49 1.00 -16.83
C LEU A 116 -5.44 1.25 -18.34
N SER A 117 -4.59 2.20 -18.76
CA SER A 117 -4.36 2.51 -20.18
C SER A 117 -3.39 1.54 -20.87
N MET A 118 -2.79 0.63 -20.11
CA MET A 118 -1.87 -0.39 -20.58
C MET A 118 -2.38 -1.81 -20.26
N PRO A 119 -1.91 -2.86 -20.97
CA PRO A 119 -2.18 -4.24 -20.61
C PRO A 119 -1.81 -4.53 -19.16
N ALA A 120 -2.65 -5.29 -18.47
CA ALA A 120 -2.41 -5.63 -17.08
C ALA A 120 -2.95 -7.02 -16.73
N GLU A 121 -2.29 -7.66 -15.77
CA GLU A 121 -2.57 -9.02 -15.34
C GLU A 121 -2.59 -9.09 -13.82
N ALA A 122 -3.58 -9.79 -13.26
CA ALA A 122 -3.65 -10.04 -11.83
C ALA A 122 -2.92 -11.35 -11.50
N ILE A 123 -2.03 -11.31 -10.52
CA ILE A 123 -1.24 -12.45 -10.07
C ILE A 123 -1.62 -12.76 -8.62
N VAL A 124 -2.28 -13.89 -8.40
CA VAL A 124 -2.59 -14.36 -7.05
C VAL A 124 -1.29 -14.70 -6.32
N GLN A 125 -1.11 -14.10 -5.14
CA GLN A 125 0.14 -14.17 -4.36
C GLN A 125 1.33 -13.67 -5.18
N GLY A 126 1.12 -12.59 -5.92
CA GLY A 126 2.11 -11.96 -6.78
C GLY A 126 3.29 -11.45 -5.99
N ASP A 127 3.08 -10.99 -4.75
CA ASP A 127 4.15 -10.55 -3.83
C ASP A 127 5.25 -11.61 -3.60
N ALA A 128 4.88 -12.89 -3.61
CA ALA A 128 5.79 -14.02 -3.46
C ALA A 128 6.32 -14.59 -4.80
N ARG A 129 5.69 -14.22 -5.92
CA ARG A 129 5.94 -14.83 -7.24
C ARG A 129 6.66 -13.90 -8.22
N GLU A 130 6.42 -12.61 -8.10
CA GLU A 130 6.92 -11.59 -9.01
C GLU A 130 7.72 -10.54 -8.22
N ALA A 131 9.01 -10.40 -8.52
CA ALA A 131 9.89 -9.50 -7.78
C ALA A 131 9.42 -8.04 -7.82
N CYS A 132 8.83 -7.59 -8.93
CA CYS A 132 8.29 -6.23 -9.01
C CYS A 132 7.07 -6.02 -8.10
N ILE A 133 6.19 -7.02 -7.96
CA ILE A 133 5.04 -6.97 -7.02
C ILE A 133 5.56 -7.02 -5.59
N GLY A 134 6.51 -7.92 -5.28
CA GLY A 134 7.12 -7.97 -3.94
C GLY A 134 7.79 -6.64 -3.55
N ALA A 135 8.44 -5.95 -4.50
CA ALA A 135 9.02 -4.64 -4.26
C ALA A 135 7.94 -3.59 -3.95
N ALA A 136 6.85 -3.57 -4.73
CA ALA A 136 5.69 -2.72 -4.47
C ALA A 136 5.07 -3.00 -3.10
N SER A 137 4.92 -4.28 -2.73
CA SER A 137 4.42 -4.73 -1.42
C SER A 137 5.22 -4.14 -0.27
N ILE A 138 6.56 -4.18 -0.38
CA ILE A 138 7.48 -3.62 0.62
C ILE A 138 7.31 -2.09 0.72
N LEU A 139 7.29 -1.38 -0.41
CA LEU A 139 7.13 0.08 -0.42
C LEU A 139 5.79 0.50 0.19
N ALA A 140 4.69 -0.14 -0.22
CA ALA A 140 3.36 0.13 0.30
C ALA A 140 3.29 -0.12 1.80
N LYS A 141 3.84 -1.26 2.27
CA LYS A 141 3.83 -1.62 3.69
C LYS A 141 4.65 -0.65 4.55
N VAL A 142 5.87 -0.31 4.12
CA VAL A 142 6.75 0.59 4.88
C VAL A 142 6.16 2.00 4.94
N GLU A 143 5.63 2.52 3.82
CA GLU A 143 5.00 3.84 3.83
C GLU A 143 3.74 3.85 4.70
N ARG A 144 2.90 2.83 4.60
CA ARG A 144 1.69 2.74 5.40
C ARG A 144 2.00 2.66 6.89
N ASP A 145 3.01 1.89 7.30
CA ASP A 145 3.41 1.78 8.70
C ASP A 145 4.01 3.10 9.21
N ARG A 146 4.81 3.81 8.38
CA ARG A 146 5.30 5.16 8.67
C ARG A 146 4.17 6.14 8.94
N GLN A 147 3.12 6.11 8.11
CA GLN A 147 1.93 6.96 8.32
C GLN A 147 1.22 6.63 9.62
N MET A 148 1.11 5.35 10.00
CA MET A 148 0.47 4.98 11.28
C MET A 148 1.26 5.45 12.50
N LEU A 149 2.59 5.51 12.41
CA LEU A 149 3.43 6.11 13.44
C LEU A 149 3.18 7.62 13.53
N ALA A 150 3.12 8.33 12.40
CA ALA A 150 2.78 9.75 12.41
C ALA A 150 1.38 10.03 12.97
N TRP A 151 0.40 9.17 12.67
CA TRP A 151 -0.94 9.27 13.25
C TRP A 151 -1.00 8.93 14.74
N HIS A 152 -0.08 8.11 15.25
CA HIS A 152 0.04 7.89 16.69
C HIS A 152 0.45 9.17 17.41
N ASP A 153 1.34 9.97 16.84
CA ASP A 153 1.74 11.25 17.44
C ASP A 153 0.56 12.22 17.54
N THR A 154 -0.33 12.22 16.53
CA THR A 154 -1.55 13.05 16.51
C THR A 154 -2.66 12.50 17.42
N TYR A 155 -2.82 11.18 17.49
CA TYR A 155 -3.86 10.51 18.27
C TYR A 155 -3.27 9.42 19.18
N PRO A 156 -2.51 9.80 20.23
CA PRO A 156 -1.73 8.87 21.02
C PRO A 156 -2.58 7.84 21.75
N HIS A 157 -3.80 8.21 22.13
CA HIS A 157 -4.73 7.36 22.88
C HIS A 157 -5.20 6.12 22.14
N TYR A 158 -5.14 6.08 20.80
CA TYR A 158 -5.43 4.86 20.04
C TYR A 158 -4.23 3.93 19.87
N ASN A 159 -3.02 4.32 20.28
CA ASN A 159 -1.80 3.49 20.18
C ASN A 159 -1.56 2.86 18.78
N PHE A 160 -1.77 3.65 17.71
CA PHE A 160 -1.57 3.18 16.34
C PHE A 160 -0.15 2.66 16.06
N ALA A 161 0.86 3.10 16.83
CA ALA A 161 2.22 2.60 16.71
C ALA A 161 2.32 1.08 16.94
N GLN A 162 1.50 0.49 17.82
CA GLN A 162 1.58 -0.93 18.13
C GLN A 162 0.84 -1.82 17.12
N HIS A 163 -0.46 -1.58 16.95
CA HIS A 163 -1.33 -2.44 16.14
C HIS A 163 -1.62 -1.88 14.75
N LYS A 164 -1.03 -0.73 14.40
CA LYS A 164 -1.13 -0.15 13.06
C LYS A 164 -2.59 -0.06 12.60
N ALA A 165 -3.48 0.42 13.47
CA ALA A 165 -4.92 0.56 13.26
C ALA A 165 -5.73 -0.72 12.91
N TYR A 166 -5.16 -1.91 13.04
CA TYR A 166 -5.95 -3.15 12.99
C TYR A 166 -6.94 -3.23 14.16
N PRO A 167 -8.10 -3.89 14.01
CA PRO A 167 -9.13 -3.98 15.05
C PRO A 167 -8.74 -4.99 16.14
N THR A 168 -7.63 -4.73 16.83
CA THR A 168 -7.21 -5.53 18.00
C THR A 168 -8.09 -5.20 19.21
N PRO A 169 -8.14 -6.07 20.24
CA PRO A 169 -8.88 -5.77 21.47
C PRO A 169 -8.50 -4.42 22.08
N ALA A 170 -7.21 -4.06 22.05
CA ALA A 170 -6.71 -2.76 22.52
C ALA A 170 -7.27 -1.59 21.70
N HIS A 171 -7.26 -1.70 20.37
CA HIS A 171 -7.78 -0.65 19.50
C HIS A 171 -9.29 -0.47 19.67
N LEU A 172 -10.04 -1.56 19.77
CA LEU A 172 -11.49 -1.51 19.98
C LEU A 172 -11.85 -0.95 21.38
N ALA A 173 -11.02 -1.18 22.39
CA ALA A 173 -11.18 -0.55 23.70
C ALA A 173 -10.97 0.97 23.63
N ALA A 174 -9.89 1.41 22.98
CA ALA A 174 -9.62 2.84 22.78
C ALA A 174 -10.72 3.52 21.95
N LEU A 175 -11.26 2.86 20.93
CA LEU A 175 -12.39 3.35 20.13
C LEU A 175 -13.67 3.53 20.98
N ARG A 176 -13.95 2.60 21.90
CA ARG A 176 -15.08 2.75 22.84
C ARG A 176 -14.88 3.93 23.78
N GLU A 177 -13.69 4.02 24.39
CA GLU A 177 -13.35 5.03 25.39
C GLU A 177 -13.27 6.44 24.83
N HIS A 178 -12.62 6.62 23.67
CA HIS A 178 -12.28 7.95 23.13
C HIS A 178 -13.13 8.36 21.93
N GLY A 179 -14.00 7.47 21.44
CA GLY A 179 -14.85 7.73 20.28
C GLY A 179 -14.13 7.58 18.94
N VAL A 180 -14.78 8.02 17.87
CA VAL A 180 -14.28 7.92 16.49
C VAL A 180 -13.41 9.13 16.16
N SER A 181 -12.22 8.90 15.58
CA SER A 181 -11.35 9.98 15.08
C SER A 181 -11.54 10.25 13.58
N PRO A 182 -11.07 11.40 13.05
CA PRO A 182 -11.16 11.72 11.62
C PRO A 182 -10.56 10.65 10.69
N ILE A 183 -9.56 9.90 11.14
CA ILE A 183 -8.89 8.90 10.29
C ILE A 183 -9.55 7.52 10.33
N HIS A 184 -10.62 7.33 11.10
CA HIS A 184 -11.35 6.06 11.13
C HIS A 184 -12.24 5.91 9.91
N ARG A 185 -12.33 4.67 9.40
CA ARG A 185 -13.17 4.30 8.25
C ARG A 185 -14.58 4.05 8.73
N LYS A 186 -15.47 5.02 8.57
CA LYS A 186 -16.83 5.01 9.15
C LYS A 186 -17.70 3.91 8.57
N SER A 187 -17.41 3.47 7.35
CA SER A 187 -18.11 2.34 6.71
C SER A 187 -17.75 0.97 7.32
N PHE A 188 -16.64 0.87 8.06
CA PHE A 188 -16.19 -0.39 8.65
C PHE A 188 -17.01 -0.69 9.92
N ARG A 189 -17.45 -1.94 10.04
CA ARG A 189 -18.43 -2.37 11.06
C ARG A 189 -18.10 -1.87 12.49
N PRO A 190 -16.89 -2.06 13.06
CA PRO A 190 -16.63 -1.63 14.43
C PRO A 190 -16.72 -0.11 14.65
N VAL A 191 -16.44 0.68 13.59
CA VAL A 191 -16.51 2.14 13.64
C VAL A 191 -17.96 2.59 13.48
N ARG A 192 -18.71 1.99 12.55
CA ARG A 192 -20.14 2.26 12.37
C ARG A 192 -20.93 1.97 13.63
N GLU A 193 -20.75 0.80 14.24
CA GLU A 193 -21.43 0.43 15.50
C GLU A 193 -21.16 1.48 16.59
N ARG A 194 -19.93 2.01 16.69
CA ARG A 194 -19.60 3.05 17.66
C ARG A 194 -20.27 4.40 17.37
N LEU A 195 -20.46 4.75 16.10
CA LEU A 195 -21.19 5.97 15.71
C LEU A 195 -22.66 5.84 16.06
N ASP A 196 -23.29 4.71 15.73
CA ASP A 196 -24.70 4.43 15.99
C ASP A 196 -25.03 4.42 17.50
N GLU A 197 -24.10 3.97 18.36
CA GLU A 197 -24.25 4.01 19.83
C GLU A 197 -24.11 5.43 20.44
N SER A 198 -23.65 6.42 19.67
CA SER A 198 -23.47 7.81 20.12
C SER A 198 -24.65 8.72 19.78
N GLU A 199 -25.60 8.24 18.97
CA GLU A 199 -26.85 8.91 18.61
C GLU A 199 -27.97 8.58 19.62
#